data_AF-A0AA43L7F8-F1
#
_entry.id   AF-A0AA43L7F8-F1
#
_cell.length_a   1.000
_cell.length_b   1.000
_cell.length_c   1.000
_cell.angle_alpha   90.00
_cell.angle_beta   90.00
_cell.angle_gamma   90.00
#
_symmetry.space_group_name_H-M   'P 1'
#
loop_
_entity.id
_entity.type
_entity.pdbx_description
1 polymer ?
#
loop_
_entity_poly.entity_id
_entity_poly.type
_entity_poly.pdbx_seq_one_letter_code
_entity_poly.pdbx_strand_id
1 'polypeptide(L)'
;MTFKPLITLRNFMIILCISMFVMLGQKVFLIADKIQITKEADRLYAAGDLISAENQYRLAAANHSIFYMEEKVAKRLDELSPITAIRQGLNALVSSAKAQAATKDFTGFMKSYDTLLSLKATYMKPGGPYESYYRQLSTDSGISDQFTTYFREFKEQFLTELAQSQDGNKSGEDTPKWNLLQIPDAYYGSAASKEELLTSKFKSHDTAKLKALAGTGNFTGMLESTLSMMNAYSQHSYEAPWVLGQAESSGKIILNKDLESDKITAFAGHAVAYRHFAGSAGITSSKVLTLVDTSKAKLLKNAKRMASKGQYAEAIQLYSDLAPLEDTSSILAATRLAWNIAEPVRLLPGGEEQGRYGNAISSKGLHDKKVIVAGTDSNGVLYYAAMNSDESVITLTGNSLPKFESLRSLTFNDQLAASSGSSAPVILAESEIEGGRTLFTAYEMKKDGISQLFSMSGDSYELQSDDSILVSNADLGDGVIGQTARYRKVDASYQFAEIVQEYAVISASDVALHPFEKVSFHCEIVADNFGNMLAYSNGIYIFLQGDLGSVTGNALVSGQYQNGYQLVGTDMGEQYVPVFVVESVGSMSFAQ
;
A
#
# COMPACT_ATOMS: atom_id res chain seq x y z
N MET A 1 14.71 50.66 -92.48
CA MET A 1 16.10 50.96 -92.89
C MET A 1 16.95 50.95 -91.63
N THR A 2 18.03 50.21 -91.44
CA THR A 2 18.75 49.23 -92.27
C THR A 2 19.72 48.56 -91.29
N PHE A 3 19.50 47.28 -90.97
CA PHE A 3 20.58 46.42 -90.47
C PHE A 3 21.63 46.40 -91.59
N LYS A 4 22.67 47.24 -91.49
CA LYS A 4 23.75 47.25 -92.47
C LYS A 4 24.63 46.02 -92.23
N PRO A 5 24.78 45.13 -93.22
CA PRO A 5 25.54 43.89 -93.08
C PRO A 5 27.03 44.24 -93.14
N LEU A 6 27.67 44.37 -91.98
CA LEU A 6 29.10 44.67 -91.88
C LEU A 6 29.87 43.65 -91.05
N ILE A 7 29.36 42.41 -91.00
CA ILE A 7 30.23 41.24 -90.98
C ILE A 7 30.48 40.83 -92.44
N THR A 8 31.15 41.70 -93.19
CA THR A 8 31.85 41.27 -94.41
C THR A 8 32.89 40.25 -93.97
N LEU A 9 32.99 39.11 -94.68
CA LEU A 9 33.94 38.01 -94.40
C LEU A 9 35.34 38.52 -94.01
N ARG A 10 35.78 39.60 -94.65
CA ARG A 10 37.04 40.31 -94.37
C ARG A 10 37.17 40.88 -92.95
N ASN A 11 36.13 41.51 -92.38
CA ASN A 11 36.21 42.06 -91.02
C ASN A 11 36.15 40.96 -89.95
N PHE A 12 35.39 39.89 -90.21
CA PHE A 12 35.41 38.68 -89.38
C PHE A 12 36.79 38.01 -89.42
N MET A 13 37.39 37.88 -90.62
CA MET A 13 38.75 37.37 -90.80
C MET A 13 39.80 38.21 -90.07
N ILE A 14 39.70 39.55 -90.09
CA ILE A 14 40.63 40.44 -89.38
C ILE A 14 40.52 40.25 -87.86
N ILE A 15 39.31 40.19 -87.30
CA ILE A 15 39.10 39.92 -85.86
C ILE A 15 39.61 38.53 -85.49
N LEU A 16 39.39 37.53 -86.34
CA LEU A 16 39.85 36.16 -86.15
C LEU A 16 41.39 36.08 -86.24
N CYS A 17 42.03 36.85 -87.11
CA CYS A 17 43.48 36.99 -87.17
C CYS A 17 44.06 37.67 -85.92
N ILE A 18 43.44 38.74 -85.41
CA ILE A 18 43.86 39.39 -84.16
C ILE A 18 43.71 38.41 -82.98
N SER A 19 42.59 37.69 -82.93
CA SER A 19 42.33 36.67 -81.91
C SER A 19 43.34 35.51 -81.99
N MET A 20 43.68 35.04 -83.20
CA MET A 20 44.76 34.08 -83.42
C MET A 20 46.11 34.62 -82.95
N PHE A 21 46.43 35.89 -83.21
CA PHE A 21 47.68 36.50 -82.77
C PHE A 21 47.78 36.58 -81.24
N VAL A 22 46.67 36.93 -80.56
CA VAL A 22 46.59 36.93 -79.10
C VAL A 22 46.73 35.51 -78.54
N MET A 23 46.03 34.53 -79.11
CA MET A 23 46.16 33.12 -78.71
C MET A 23 47.57 32.57 -78.95
N LEU A 24 48.23 32.97 -80.05
CA LEU A 24 49.61 32.61 -80.34
C LEU A 24 50.59 33.25 -79.34
N GLY A 25 50.41 34.53 -79.02
CA GLY A 25 51.21 35.22 -78.00
C GLY A 25 51.06 34.58 -76.62
N GLN A 26 49.82 34.26 -76.22
CA GLN A 26 49.53 33.54 -74.98
C GLN A 26 50.17 32.14 -74.97
N LYS A 27 50.11 31.42 -76.09
CA LYS A 27 50.73 30.11 -76.22
C LYS A 27 52.25 30.18 -76.13
N VAL A 28 52.90 31.15 -76.76
CA VAL A 28 54.36 31.36 -76.68
C VAL A 28 54.80 31.65 -75.24
N PHE A 29 54.04 32.46 -74.51
CA PHE A 29 54.31 32.72 -73.09
C PHE A 29 54.20 31.43 -72.25
N LEU A 30 53.13 30.64 -72.43
CA LEU A 30 52.95 29.38 -71.71
C LEU A 30 54.01 28.34 -72.06
N ILE A 31 54.55 28.34 -73.28
CA ILE A 31 55.66 27.48 -73.69
C ILE A 31 56.95 27.89 -72.97
N ALA A 32 57.28 29.18 -72.97
CA ALA A 32 58.47 29.71 -72.30
C ALA A 32 58.43 29.42 -70.79
N ASP A 33 57.26 29.63 -70.19
CA ASP A 33 56.97 29.34 -68.78
C ASP A 33 57.17 27.86 -68.47
N LYS A 34 56.62 26.93 -69.27
CA LYS A 34 56.81 25.49 -69.07
C LYS A 34 58.28 25.08 -69.10
N ILE A 35 59.06 25.59 -70.06
CA ILE A 35 60.50 25.29 -70.17
C ILE A 35 61.25 25.79 -68.93
N GLN A 36 60.93 26.99 -68.45
CA GLN A 36 61.55 27.58 -67.25
C GLN A 36 61.19 26.80 -66.00
N ILE A 37 59.91 26.45 -65.82
CA ILE A 37 59.40 25.65 -64.70
C ILE A 37 60.08 24.28 -64.66
N THR A 38 60.20 23.57 -65.79
CA THR A 38 60.88 22.26 -65.82
C THR A 38 62.37 22.35 -65.49
N LYS A 39 63.08 23.39 -65.98
CA LYS A 39 64.50 23.61 -65.64
C LYS A 39 64.70 23.92 -64.17
N GLU A 40 63.80 24.72 -63.59
CA GLU A 40 63.85 25.06 -62.18
C GLU A 40 63.49 23.85 -61.29
N ALA A 41 62.54 23.02 -61.71
CA ALA A 41 62.22 21.74 -61.05
C ALA A 41 63.43 20.79 -61.02
N ASP A 42 64.16 20.66 -62.12
CA ASP A 42 65.40 19.87 -62.20
C ASP A 42 66.48 20.41 -61.26
N ARG A 43 66.66 21.73 -61.20
CA ARG A 43 67.63 22.39 -60.30
C ARG A 43 67.31 22.12 -58.84
N LEU A 44 66.04 22.26 -58.45
CA LEU A 44 65.58 22.04 -57.08
C LEU A 44 65.65 20.57 -56.68
N TYR A 45 65.34 19.66 -57.60
CA TYR A 45 65.48 18.21 -57.37
C TYR A 45 66.94 17.83 -57.12
N ALA A 46 67.87 18.37 -57.92
CA ALA A 46 69.30 18.14 -57.74
C ALA A 46 69.85 18.75 -56.43
N ALA A 47 69.24 19.84 -55.96
CA ALA A 47 69.59 20.49 -54.69
C ALA A 47 69.00 19.79 -53.45
N GLY A 48 68.19 18.74 -53.62
CA GLY A 48 67.54 18.02 -52.52
C GLY A 48 66.30 18.73 -51.93
N ASP A 49 65.88 19.86 -52.51
CA ASP A 49 64.63 20.53 -52.16
C ASP A 49 63.46 19.89 -52.92
N LEU A 50 63.09 18.70 -52.46
CA LEU A 50 62.11 17.85 -53.12
C LEU A 50 60.68 18.41 -53.04
N ILE A 51 60.37 19.25 -52.04
CA ILE A 51 59.05 19.92 -51.90
C ILE A 51 58.88 20.98 -52.98
N SER A 52 59.88 21.86 -53.16
CA SER A 52 59.84 22.89 -54.20
C SER A 52 59.93 22.26 -55.59
N ALA A 53 60.73 21.20 -55.74
CA ALA A 53 60.81 20.44 -56.99
C ALA A 53 59.46 19.81 -57.38
N GLU A 54 58.76 19.16 -56.45
CA GLU A 54 57.43 18.57 -56.69
C GLU A 54 56.42 19.63 -57.14
N ASN A 55 56.43 20.81 -56.51
CA ASN A 55 55.53 21.89 -56.89
C ASN A 55 55.80 22.37 -58.33
N GLN A 56 57.06 22.57 -58.71
CA GLN A 56 57.44 22.98 -60.07
C GLN A 56 57.13 21.88 -61.09
N TYR A 57 57.41 20.60 -60.79
CA TYR A 57 57.02 19.51 -61.69
C TYR A 57 55.51 19.40 -61.89
N ARG A 58 54.69 19.68 -60.87
CA ARG A 58 53.23 19.72 -61.00
C ARG A 58 52.76 20.90 -61.86
N LEU A 59 53.35 22.08 -61.70
CA LEU A 59 53.06 23.23 -62.55
C LEU A 59 53.43 22.95 -64.02
N ALA A 60 54.56 22.27 -64.25
CA ALA A 60 54.95 21.82 -65.59
C ALA A 60 53.95 20.83 -66.17
N ALA A 61 53.49 19.84 -65.38
CA ALA A 61 52.52 18.83 -65.82
C ALA A 61 51.14 19.41 -66.10
N ALA A 62 50.70 20.42 -65.34
CA ALA A 62 49.40 21.09 -65.54
C ALA A 62 49.37 22.00 -66.79
N ASN A 63 50.53 22.41 -67.31
CA ASN A 63 50.61 23.23 -68.50
C ASN A 63 50.57 22.36 -69.76
N HIS A 64 49.40 22.28 -70.40
CA HIS A 64 49.19 21.47 -71.62
C HIS A 64 49.54 22.19 -72.94
N SER A 65 50.21 23.35 -72.87
CA SER A 65 50.45 24.19 -74.06
C SER A 65 51.50 23.61 -75.04
N ILE A 66 52.37 22.72 -74.55
CA ILE A 66 53.39 21.98 -75.31
C ILE A 66 53.74 20.67 -74.61
N PHE A 67 54.08 19.64 -75.41
CA PHE A 67 54.67 18.40 -74.93
C PHE A 67 56.20 18.57 -74.78
N TYR A 68 56.64 19.05 -73.63
CA TYR A 68 58.05 19.31 -73.33
C TYR A 68 58.50 18.44 -72.16
N MET A 69 59.36 17.45 -72.45
CA MET A 69 59.92 16.53 -71.45
C MET A 69 58.87 15.80 -70.60
N GLU A 70 57.68 15.53 -71.14
CA GLU A 70 56.55 14.97 -70.38
C GLU A 70 56.88 13.66 -69.68
N GLU A 71 57.58 12.74 -70.36
CA GLU A 71 57.97 11.45 -69.78
C GLU A 71 58.91 11.63 -68.58
N LYS A 72 59.83 12.60 -68.67
CA LYS A 72 60.74 12.95 -67.57
C LYS A 72 59.98 13.59 -66.41
N VAL A 73 59.08 14.53 -66.69
CA VAL A 73 58.22 15.17 -65.67
C VAL A 73 57.35 14.12 -64.98
N ALA A 74 56.72 13.23 -65.74
CA ALA A 74 55.90 12.14 -65.20
C ALA A 74 56.71 11.18 -64.33
N LYS A 75 57.89 10.74 -64.79
CA LYS A 75 58.80 9.89 -64.01
C LYS A 75 59.26 10.57 -62.72
N ARG A 76 59.61 11.86 -62.77
CA ARG A 76 60.02 12.62 -61.56
C ARG A 76 58.87 12.82 -60.59
N LEU A 77 57.64 13.00 -61.08
CA LEU A 77 56.45 13.04 -60.23
C LEU A 77 56.14 11.67 -59.60
N ASP A 78 56.39 10.57 -60.30
CA ASP A 78 56.26 9.22 -59.75
C ASP A 78 57.28 8.96 -58.62
N GLU A 79 58.54 9.36 -58.81
CA GLU A 79 59.57 9.31 -57.77
C GLU A 79 59.24 10.21 -56.56
N LEU A 80 58.60 11.35 -56.79
CA LEU A 80 58.14 12.30 -55.77
C LEU A 80 56.71 11.96 -55.26
N SER A 81 56.17 10.80 -55.61
CA SER A 81 54.82 10.39 -55.21
C SER A 81 54.61 10.39 -53.69
N PRO A 82 55.59 10.05 -52.82
CA PRO A 82 55.38 10.13 -51.37
C PRO A 82 55.21 11.57 -50.87
N ILE A 83 55.93 12.54 -51.45
CA ILE A 83 55.80 13.97 -51.10
C ILE A 83 54.46 14.52 -51.58
N THR A 84 54.06 14.11 -52.79
CA THR A 84 52.73 14.43 -53.35
C THR A 84 51.62 13.89 -52.45
N ALA A 85 51.74 12.64 -51.98
CA ALA A 85 50.78 12.01 -51.09
C ALA A 85 50.69 12.71 -49.72
N ILE A 86 51.82 13.11 -49.13
CA ILE A 86 51.84 13.91 -47.89
C ILE A 86 51.10 15.23 -48.11
N ARG A 87 51.44 15.99 -49.16
CA ARG A 87 50.84 17.29 -49.46
C ARG A 87 49.33 17.17 -49.68
N GLN A 88 48.90 16.22 -50.50
CA GLN A 88 47.48 16.00 -50.80
C GLN A 88 46.71 15.55 -49.55
N GLY A 89 47.28 14.62 -48.78
CA GLY A 89 46.67 14.14 -47.53
C GLY A 89 46.50 15.26 -46.51
N LEU A 90 47.52 16.10 -46.31
CA LEU A 90 47.43 17.25 -45.40
C LEU A 90 46.41 18.30 -45.89
N ASN A 91 46.37 18.61 -47.18
CA ASN A 91 45.39 19.56 -47.74
C ASN A 91 43.94 19.06 -47.63
N ALA A 92 43.74 17.76 -47.87
CA ALA A 92 42.44 17.11 -47.69
C ALA A 92 42.02 17.14 -46.22
N LEU A 93 42.96 16.92 -45.29
CA LEU A 93 42.72 17.01 -43.85
C LEU A 93 42.37 18.43 -43.39
N VAL A 94 43.11 19.45 -43.83
CA VAL A 94 42.79 20.87 -43.54
C VAL A 94 41.35 21.17 -43.97
N SER A 95 40.99 20.78 -45.19
CA SER A 95 39.66 21.06 -45.75
C SER A 95 38.56 20.30 -45.01
N SER A 96 38.79 19.02 -44.71
CA SER A 96 37.81 18.17 -44.03
C SER A 96 37.61 18.57 -42.57
N ALA A 97 38.70 18.81 -41.84
CA ALA A 97 38.68 19.24 -40.44
C ALA A 97 37.96 20.60 -40.30
N LYS A 98 38.23 21.56 -41.21
CA LYS A 98 37.53 22.85 -41.23
C LYS A 98 36.03 22.70 -41.48
N ALA A 99 35.64 21.87 -42.45
CA ALA A 99 34.23 21.63 -42.75
C ALA A 99 33.51 20.98 -41.56
N GLN A 100 34.13 19.95 -40.96
CA GLN A 100 33.58 19.21 -39.82
C GLN A 100 33.47 20.08 -38.56
N ALA A 101 34.47 20.94 -38.30
CA ALA A 101 34.40 21.93 -37.23
C ALA A 101 33.25 22.93 -37.46
N ALA A 102 33.10 23.43 -38.70
CA ALA A 102 32.03 24.36 -39.05
C ALA A 102 30.62 23.74 -38.92
N THR A 103 30.47 22.46 -39.23
CA THR A 103 29.20 21.72 -39.09
C THR A 103 29.01 21.09 -37.72
N LYS A 104 29.96 21.27 -36.78
CA LYS A 104 29.99 20.64 -35.45
C LYS A 104 29.92 19.10 -35.50
N ASP A 105 30.41 18.49 -36.58
CA ASP A 105 30.48 17.04 -36.74
C ASP A 105 31.72 16.49 -36.01
N PHE A 106 31.58 16.24 -34.71
CA PHE A 106 32.69 15.75 -33.89
C PHE A 106 33.15 14.34 -34.28
N THR A 107 32.23 13.46 -34.65
CA THR A 107 32.58 12.10 -35.10
C THR A 107 33.38 12.14 -36.39
N GLY A 108 32.97 12.97 -37.35
CA GLY A 108 33.76 13.23 -38.56
C GLY A 108 35.13 13.82 -38.23
N PHE A 109 35.17 14.80 -37.31
CA PHE A 109 36.41 15.43 -36.88
C PHE A 109 37.40 14.44 -36.26
N MET A 110 36.93 13.51 -35.42
CA MET A 110 37.78 12.45 -34.85
C MET A 110 38.34 11.51 -35.92
N LYS A 111 37.59 11.19 -37.00
CA LYS A 111 38.12 10.43 -38.14
C LYS A 111 39.24 11.18 -38.87
N SER A 112 39.13 12.50 -39.00
CA SER A 112 40.19 13.34 -39.56
C SER A 112 41.42 13.35 -38.66
N TYR A 113 41.23 13.35 -37.34
CA TYR A 113 42.33 13.22 -36.38
C TYR A 113 43.03 11.86 -36.47
N ASP A 114 42.30 10.75 -36.57
CA ASP A 114 42.88 9.41 -36.76
C ASP A 114 43.66 9.31 -38.07
N THR A 115 43.16 9.95 -39.13
CA THR A 115 43.84 10.04 -40.41
C THR A 115 45.14 10.84 -40.29
N LEU A 116 45.13 11.96 -39.55
CA LEU A 116 46.35 12.73 -39.24
C LEU A 116 47.38 11.89 -38.47
N LEU A 117 46.93 11.13 -37.45
CA LEU A 117 47.80 10.21 -36.71
C LEU A 117 48.39 9.12 -37.61
N SER A 118 47.60 8.59 -38.53
CA SER A 118 48.04 7.59 -39.51
C SER A 118 49.08 8.15 -40.49
N LEU A 119 48.88 9.37 -40.98
CA LEU A 119 49.87 10.07 -41.82
C LEU A 119 51.18 10.30 -41.05
N LYS A 120 51.08 10.77 -39.81
CA LYS A 120 52.24 10.96 -38.92
C LYS A 120 52.98 9.64 -38.69
N ALA A 121 52.28 8.55 -38.36
CA ALA A 121 52.89 7.24 -38.16
C ALA A 121 53.56 6.68 -39.42
N THR A 122 53.04 7.02 -40.60
CA THR A 122 53.56 6.57 -41.89
C THR A 122 54.83 7.31 -42.29
N TYR A 123 54.84 8.64 -42.18
CA TYR A 123 55.90 9.50 -42.74
C TYR A 123 56.85 10.13 -41.72
N MET A 124 56.46 10.18 -40.44
CA MET A 124 57.26 10.75 -39.34
C MET A 124 57.94 9.65 -38.50
N LYS A 125 58.53 8.66 -39.17
CA LYS A 125 59.34 7.60 -38.52
C LYS A 125 60.74 8.14 -38.22
N PRO A 126 61.30 7.91 -37.01
CA PRO A 126 62.63 8.40 -36.65
C PRO A 126 63.70 7.95 -37.65
N GLY A 127 64.40 8.90 -38.28
CA GLY A 127 65.44 8.61 -39.28
C GLY A 127 64.91 8.16 -40.64
N GLY A 128 63.60 8.28 -40.87
CA GLY A 128 62.98 7.95 -42.15
C GLY A 128 63.31 8.98 -43.25
N PRO A 129 63.31 8.57 -44.54
CA PRO A 129 63.68 9.43 -45.66
C PRO A 129 62.73 10.61 -45.90
N TYR A 130 61.52 10.58 -45.31
CA TYR A 130 60.48 11.60 -45.50
C TYR A 130 60.15 12.40 -44.23
N GLU A 131 60.88 12.18 -43.13
CA GLU A 131 60.55 12.81 -41.83
C GLU A 131 60.65 14.34 -41.88
N SER A 132 61.75 14.87 -42.43
CA SER A 132 61.97 16.31 -42.57
C SER A 132 60.95 16.97 -43.49
N TYR A 133 60.63 16.32 -44.62
CA TYR A 133 59.64 16.81 -45.58
C TYR A 133 58.22 16.81 -45.00
N TYR A 134 57.85 15.78 -44.22
CA TYR A 134 56.57 15.77 -43.50
C TYR A 134 56.49 16.91 -42.49
N ARG A 135 57.54 17.14 -41.68
CA ARG A 135 57.57 18.24 -40.71
C ARG A 135 57.41 19.61 -41.37
N GLN A 136 58.08 19.82 -42.50
CA GLN A 136 57.96 21.06 -43.26
C GLN A 136 56.54 21.22 -43.83
N LEU A 137 56.02 20.24 -44.55
CA LEU A 137 54.66 20.31 -45.14
C LEU A 137 53.56 20.42 -44.07
N SER A 138 53.70 19.76 -42.92
CA SER A 138 52.76 19.86 -41.80
C SER A 138 52.81 21.22 -41.11
N THR A 139 53.98 21.87 -41.08
CA THR A 139 54.12 23.24 -40.60
C THR A 139 53.49 24.22 -41.58
N ASP A 140 53.82 24.09 -42.88
CA ASP A 140 53.31 24.94 -43.95
C ASP A 140 51.78 24.87 -44.07
N SER A 141 51.19 23.70 -43.80
CA SER A 141 49.73 23.53 -43.84
C SER A 141 49.01 24.11 -42.61
N GLY A 142 49.74 24.43 -41.53
CA GLY A 142 49.16 24.91 -40.27
C GLY A 142 48.23 23.89 -39.56
N ILE A 143 48.30 22.61 -39.94
CA ILE A 143 47.31 21.61 -39.51
C ILE A 143 47.31 21.39 -38.00
N SER A 144 48.49 21.45 -37.37
CA SER A 144 48.64 21.27 -35.92
C SER A 144 47.91 22.37 -35.13
N ASP A 145 48.03 23.62 -35.57
CA ASP A 145 47.40 24.77 -34.92
C ASP A 145 45.88 24.76 -35.13
N GLN A 146 45.43 24.33 -36.30
CA GLN A 146 44.00 24.16 -36.61
C GLN A 146 43.37 23.09 -35.73
N PHE A 147 43.94 21.88 -35.64
CA PHE A 147 43.43 20.84 -34.76
C PHE A 147 43.43 21.28 -33.29
N THR A 148 44.48 21.95 -32.84
CA THR A 148 44.54 22.51 -31.47
C THR A 148 43.41 23.50 -31.22
N THR A 149 43.12 24.36 -32.20
CA THR A 149 42.02 25.32 -32.13
C THR A 149 40.67 24.63 -32.10
N TYR A 150 40.41 23.70 -33.03
CA TYR A 150 39.13 22.99 -33.12
C TYR A 150 38.88 22.10 -31.90
N PHE A 151 39.88 21.39 -31.37
CA PHE A 151 39.72 20.63 -30.13
C PHE A 151 39.39 21.53 -28.94
N ARG A 152 39.98 22.72 -28.86
CA ARG A 152 39.63 23.71 -27.83
C ARG A 152 38.19 24.20 -27.99
N GLU A 153 37.76 24.51 -29.21
CA GLU A 153 36.38 24.93 -29.51
C GLU A 153 35.36 23.83 -29.15
N PHE A 154 35.60 22.58 -29.58
CA PHE A 154 34.76 21.44 -29.20
C PHE A 154 34.73 21.21 -27.70
N LYS A 155 35.88 21.30 -27.02
CA LYS A 155 35.96 21.18 -25.56
C LYS A 155 35.12 22.25 -24.87
N GLU A 156 35.26 23.52 -25.25
CA GLU A 156 34.49 24.63 -24.69
C GLU A 156 33.00 24.50 -24.95
N GLN A 157 32.63 24.07 -26.16
CA GLN A 157 31.26 23.77 -26.54
C GLN A 157 30.67 22.68 -25.64
N PHE A 158 31.30 21.50 -25.55
CA PHE A 158 30.76 20.40 -24.77
C PHE A 158 30.70 20.69 -23.28
N LEU A 159 31.66 21.45 -22.74
CA LEU A 159 31.62 21.90 -21.33
C LEU A 159 30.46 22.86 -21.08
N THR A 160 30.15 23.73 -22.05
CA THR A 160 29.02 24.66 -21.98
C THR A 160 27.68 23.94 -22.12
N GLU A 161 27.56 23.02 -23.07
CA GLU A 161 26.37 22.17 -23.23
C GLU A 161 26.10 21.33 -21.98
N LEU A 162 27.16 20.76 -21.38
CA LEU A 162 27.06 20.03 -20.12
C LEU A 162 26.58 20.93 -18.97
N ALA A 163 27.07 22.16 -18.87
CA ALA A 163 26.62 23.11 -17.86
C ALA A 163 25.15 23.53 -18.08
N GLN A 164 24.74 23.80 -19.31
CA GLN A 164 23.36 24.21 -19.65
C GLN A 164 22.34 23.08 -19.46
N SER A 165 22.75 21.83 -19.59
CA SER A 165 21.90 20.66 -19.36
C SER A 165 21.55 20.45 -17.87
N GLN A 166 22.18 21.18 -16.94
CA GLN A 166 21.90 21.12 -15.51
C GLN A 166 20.54 21.73 -15.11
N ASP A 167 19.96 22.61 -15.93
CA ASP A 167 18.76 23.41 -15.57
C ASP A 167 17.41 22.70 -15.75
N GLY A 168 17.43 21.39 -15.99
CA GLY A 168 16.24 20.54 -15.93
C GLY A 168 15.33 20.62 -17.16
N ASN A 169 14.78 19.46 -17.51
CA ASN A 169 13.69 19.26 -18.47
C ASN A 169 14.05 19.00 -19.96
N LYS A 170 15.31 18.73 -20.30
CA LYS A 170 15.62 18.14 -21.62
C LYS A 170 16.25 16.77 -21.44
N SER A 171 15.56 15.76 -21.99
CA SER A 171 16.08 14.42 -22.29
C SER A 171 17.14 14.51 -23.40
N GLY A 172 18.13 15.39 -23.24
CA GLY A 172 19.30 15.44 -24.09
C GLY A 172 20.15 14.22 -23.76
N GLU A 173 20.53 13.46 -24.78
CA GLU A 173 21.54 12.42 -24.66
C GLU A 173 22.78 13.04 -23.99
N ASP A 174 23.38 12.35 -23.02
CA ASP A 174 24.65 12.76 -22.37
C ASP A 174 25.85 12.70 -23.38
N THR A 175 25.58 12.79 -24.68
CA THR A 175 26.54 12.78 -25.80
C THR A 175 27.70 13.77 -25.62
N PRO A 176 27.49 15.03 -25.16
CA PRO A 176 28.61 15.95 -24.91
C PRO A 176 29.60 15.44 -23.85
N LYS A 177 29.10 14.72 -22.83
CA LYS A 177 29.91 14.11 -21.77
C LYS A 177 30.83 13.04 -22.33
N TRP A 178 30.29 12.17 -23.17
CA TRP A 178 31.06 11.07 -23.77
C TRP A 178 32.01 11.57 -24.87
N ASN A 179 31.67 12.64 -25.58
CA ASN A 179 32.57 13.28 -26.53
C ASN A 179 33.79 13.92 -25.84
N LEU A 180 33.62 14.49 -24.64
CA LEU A 180 34.74 15.01 -23.84
C LEU A 180 35.77 13.92 -23.48
N LEU A 181 35.34 12.66 -23.27
CA LEU A 181 36.28 11.57 -23.02
C LEU A 181 37.14 11.23 -24.26
N GLN A 182 36.60 11.41 -25.46
CA GLN A 182 37.27 11.10 -26.72
C GLN A 182 38.35 12.13 -27.11
N ILE A 183 38.28 13.36 -26.57
CA ILE A 183 39.30 14.38 -26.85
C ILE A 183 40.65 13.91 -26.25
N PRO A 184 41.75 13.90 -27.04
CA PRO A 184 43.05 13.42 -26.55
C PRO A 184 43.62 14.26 -25.41
N ASP A 185 44.36 13.61 -24.51
CA ASP A 185 44.90 14.20 -23.27
C ASP A 185 45.80 15.42 -23.51
N ALA A 186 46.51 15.44 -24.64
CA ALA A 186 47.34 16.57 -25.05
C ALA A 186 46.56 17.90 -25.12
N TYR A 187 45.27 17.85 -25.45
CA TYR A 187 44.39 19.03 -25.54
C TYR A 187 43.79 19.46 -24.19
N TYR A 188 44.10 18.71 -23.13
CA TYR A 188 43.85 19.07 -21.73
C TYR A 188 45.14 19.53 -21.02
N GLY A 189 46.28 19.52 -21.70
CA GLY A 189 47.60 19.82 -21.15
C GLY A 189 48.28 18.57 -20.57
N SER A 190 47.55 17.69 -19.88
CA SER A 190 48.02 16.39 -19.43
C SER A 190 46.87 15.43 -19.17
N ALA A 191 47.16 14.13 -19.04
CA ALA A 191 46.19 13.12 -18.62
C ALA A 191 45.59 13.45 -17.25
N ALA A 192 46.43 13.89 -16.29
CA ALA A 192 45.97 14.28 -14.95
C ALA A 192 45.03 15.50 -15.00
N SER A 193 45.33 16.50 -15.82
CA SER A 193 44.48 17.69 -15.99
C SER A 193 43.14 17.34 -16.65
N LYS A 194 43.12 16.37 -17.58
CA LYS A 194 41.88 15.85 -18.16
C LYS A 194 41.04 15.17 -17.08
N GLU A 195 41.63 14.25 -16.33
CA GLU A 195 40.95 13.50 -15.29
C GLU A 195 40.34 14.43 -14.23
N GLU A 196 41.12 15.40 -13.72
CA GLU A 196 40.67 16.37 -12.73
C GLU A 196 39.47 17.19 -13.24
N LEU A 197 39.58 17.74 -14.45
CA LEU A 197 38.53 18.58 -15.04
C LEU A 197 37.25 17.77 -15.29
N LEU A 198 37.37 16.59 -15.92
CA LEU A 198 36.21 15.77 -16.27
C LEU A 198 35.54 15.21 -15.02
N THR A 199 36.31 14.73 -14.03
CA THR A 199 35.76 14.27 -12.75
C THR A 199 34.94 15.37 -12.08
N SER A 200 35.49 16.58 -12.00
CA SER A 200 34.82 17.72 -11.37
C SER A 200 33.51 18.09 -12.10
N LYS A 201 33.55 18.18 -13.43
CA LYS A 201 32.38 18.57 -14.23
C LYS A 201 31.31 17.50 -14.27
N PHE A 202 31.69 16.24 -14.44
CA PHE A 202 30.76 15.12 -14.48
C PHE A 202 30.09 14.91 -13.12
N LYS A 203 30.87 14.97 -12.03
CA LYS A 203 30.32 14.90 -10.67
C LYS A 203 29.32 16.02 -10.41
N SER A 204 29.63 17.26 -10.79
CA SER A 204 28.71 18.40 -10.63
C SER A 204 27.41 18.19 -11.41
N HIS A 205 27.51 17.79 -12.68
CA HIS A 205 26.36 17.51 -13.54
C HIS A 205 25.46 16.39 -13.00
N ASP A 206 26.02 15.21 -12.74
CA ASP A 206 25.25 14.04 -12.33
C ASP A 206 24.61 14.27 -10.96
N THR A 207 25.34 14.90 -10.03
CA THR A 207 24.83 15.23 -8.70
C THR A 207 23.66 16.20 -8.78
N ALA A 208 23.74 17.23 -9.64
CA ALA A 208 22.65 18.19 -9.83
C ALA A 208 21.39 17.51 -10.39
N LYS A 209 21.56 16.66 -11.43
CA LYS A 209 20.47 15.90 -12.05
C LYS A 209 19.78 14.96 -11.06
N LEU A 210 20.53 14.19 -10.28
CA LEU A 210 19.96 13.30 -9.27
C LEU A 210 19.30 14.06 -8.10
N LYS A 211 19.87 15.19 -7.66
CA LYS A 211 19.25 16.04 -6.64
C LYS A 211 17.95 16.69 -7.12
N ALA A 212 17.88 17.11 -8.39
CA ALA A 212 16.66 17.66 -8.96
C ALA A 212 15.54 16.60 -8.99
N LEU A 213 15.84 15.39 -9.46
CA LEU A 213 14.89 14.27 -9.44
C LEU A 213 14.40 13.96 -8.02
N ALA A 214 15.32 13.88 -7.06
CA ALA A 214 14.98 13.69 -5.64
C ALA A 214 14.10 14.84 -5.10
N GLY A 215 14.41 16.09 -5.44
CA GLY A 215 13.69 17.28 -4.98
C GLY A 215 12.25 17.37 -5.50
N THR A 216 11.98 16.82 -6.68
CA THR A 216 10.61 16.74 -7.24
C THR A 216 9.75 15.62 -6.64
N GLY A 217 10.31 14.80 -5.74
CA GLY A 217 9.63 13.63 -5.18
C GLY A 217 9.61 12.41 -6.10
N ASN A 218 10.24 12.48 -7.28
CA ASN A 218 10.36 11.34 -8.20
C ASN A 218 11.50 10.40 -7.79
N PHE A 219 11.32 9.68 -6.68
CA PHE A 219 12.33 8.78 -6.15
C PHE A 219 12.66 7.62 -7.10
N THR A 220 11.64 6.99 -7.69
CA THR A 220 11.82 5.89 -8.65
C THR A 220 12.59 6.35 -9.89
N GLY A 221 12.21 7.49 -10.48
CA GLY A 221 12.92 8.06 -11.63
C GLY A 221 14.37 8.46 -11.31
N MET A 222 14.64 8.91 -10.08
CA MET A 222 16.02 9.12 -9.62
C MET A 222 16.83 7.82 -9.63
N LEU A 223 16.28 6.71 -9.13
CA LEU A 223 16.94 5.40 -9.09
C LEU A 223 17.14 4.81 -10.49
N GLU A 224 16.16 4.93 -11.38
CA GLU A 224 16.27 4.55 -12.79
C GLU A 224 17.35 5.37 -13.51
N SER A 225 17.37 6.69 -13.31
CA SER A 225 18.43 7.55 -13.85
C SER A 225 19.80 7.18 -13.28
N THR A 226 19.89 6.78 -12.01
CA THR A 226 21.13 6.32 -11.38
C THR A 226 21.64 5.06 -12.07
N LEU A 227 20.76 4.06 -12.26
CA LEU A 227 21.10 2.81 -12.94
C LEU A 227 21.55 3.06 -14.38
N SER A 228 20.84 3.92 -15.12
CA SER A 228 21.22 4.32 -16.48
C SER A 228 22.59 4.98 -16.52
N MET A 229 22.90 5.88 -15.57
CA MET A 229 24.21 6.53 -15.48
C MET A 229 25.31 5.50 -15.17
N MET A 230 25.10 4.59 -14.22
CA MET A 230 26.06 3.53 -13.88
C MET A 230 26.39 2.67 -15.09
N ASN A 231 25.37 2.26 -15.86
CA ASN A 231 25.56 1.48 -17.08
C ASN A 231 26.34 2.26 -18.14
N ALA A 232 26.01 3.55 -18.35
CA ALA A 232 26.72 4.37 -19.31
C ALA A 232 28.20 4.57 -18.94
N TYR A 233 28.49 4.82 -17.66
CA TYR A 233 29.87 4.91 -17.17
C TYR A 233 30.65 3.61 -17.36
N SER A 234 30.01 2.46 -17.11
CA SER A 234 30.61 1.15 -17.36
C SER A 234 30.92 0.93 -18.85
N GLN A 235 30.00 1.31 -19.75
CA GLN A 235 30.22 1.22 -21.20
C GLN A 235 31.38 2.09 -21.70
N HIS A 236 31.63 3.21 -21.03
CA HIS A 236 32.73 4.12 -21.36
C HIS A 236 34.01 3.87 -20.53
N SER A 237 34.07 2.78 -19.76
CA SER A 237 35.23 2.41 -18.94
C SER A 237 35.73 3.55 -18.03
N TYR A 238 34.80 4.33 -17.47
CA TYR A 238 35.11 5.49 -16.63
C TYR A 238 34.42 5.35 -15.27
N GLU A 239 35.20 5.41 -14.18
CA GLU A 239 34.69 5.21 -12.83
C GLU A 239 33.98 6.46 -12.29
N ALA A 240 32.77 6.27 -11.79
CA ALA A 240 31.94 7.36 -11.26
C ALA A 240 31.33 7.03 -9.89
N PRO A 241 32.15 6.87 -8.83
CA PRO A 241 31.66 6.49 -7.50
C PRO A 241 30.66 7.48 -6.89
N TRP A 242 30.64 8.74 -7.36
CA TRP A 242 29.69 9.76 -6.89
C TRP A 242 28.24 9.47 -7.31
N VAL A 243 27.99 8.73 -8.39
CA VAL A 243 26.63 8.43 -8.86
C VAL A 243 25.89 7.60 -7.83
N LEU A 244 26.47 6.46 -7.44
CA LEU A 244 25.92 5.62 -6.39
C LEU A 244 25.93 6.35 -5.03
N GLY A 245 27.02 7.04 -4.70
CA GLY A 245 27.11 7.79 -3.44
C GLY A 245 26.02 8.85 -3.27
N GLN A 246 25.65 9.55 -4.36
CA GLN A 246 24.56 10.52 -4.34
C GLN A 246 23.19 9.84 -4.25
N ALA A 247 22.95 8.73 -4.96
CA ALA A 247 21.70 7.97 -4.87
C ALA A 247 21.47 7.41 -3.45
N GLU A 248 22.52 6.87 -2.83
CA GLU A 248 22.49 6.43 -1.43
C GLU A 248 22.21 7.58 -0.46
N SER A 249 22.85 8.73 -0.67
CA SER A 249 22.63 9.92 0.15
C SER A 249 21.19 10.40 0.07
N SER A 250 20.64 10.54 -1.14
CA SER A 250 19.24 10.92 -1.38
C SER A 250 18.27 9.89 -0.80
N GLY A 251 18.52 8.59 -1.04
CA GLY A 251 17.68 7.50 -0.52
C GLY A 251 17.63 7.48 1.01
N LYS A 252 18.76 7.70 1.67
CA LYS A 252 18.80 7.82 3.14
C LYS A 252 17.96 9.00 3.64
N ILE A 253 18.05 10.16 2.99
CA ILE A 253 17.29 11.36 3.37
C ILE A 253 15.79 11.11 3.21
N ILE A 254 15.37 10.56 2.08
CA ILE A 254 13.95 10.31 1.77
C ILE A 254 13.37 9.29 2.75
N LEU A 255 14.02 8.14 2.94
CA LEU A 255 13.53 7.11 3.86
C LEU A 255 13.48 7.59 5.30
N ASN A 256 14.49 8.34 5.76
CA ASN A 256 14.46 8.93 7.11
C ASN A 256 13.32 9.94 7.24
N LYS A 257 13.10 10.78 6.23
CA LYS A 257 12.00 11.75 6.24
C LYS A 257 10.63 11.05 6.33
N ASP A 258 10.45 9.94 5.62
CA ASP A 258 9.22 9.16 5.70
C ASP A 258 9.01 8.59 7.11
N LEU A 259 10.07 8.05 7.73
CA LEU A 259 10.04 7.52 9.10
C LEU A 259 9.81 8.62 10.15
N GLU A 260 10.47 9.77 10.03
CA GLU A 260 10.33 10.93 10.92
C GLU A 260 8.94 11.57 10.82
N SER A 261 8.30 11.48 9.66
CA SER A 261 6.95 12.00 9.41
C SER A 261 5.84 10.96 9.63
N ASP A 262 6.17 9.78 10.17
CA ASP A 262 5.26 8.63 10.37
C ASP A 262 4.50 8.18 9.10
N LYS A 263 5.10 8.39 7.92
CA LYS A 263 4.53 8.00 6.62
C LYS A 263 4.98 6.58 6.26
N ILE A 264 4.52 5.59 7.01
CA ILE A 264 5.01 4.20 6.90
C ILE A 264 4.73 3.60 5.52
N THR A 265 3.57 3.86 4.92
CA THR A 265 3.24 3.39 3.56
C THR A 265 4.22 3.95 2.51
N ALA A 266 4.60 5.23 2.64
CA ALA A 266 5.57 5.87 1.75
C ALA A 266 6.98 5.28 1.95
N PHE A 267 7.39 5.09 3.21
CA PHE A 267 8.63 4.40 3.55
C PHE A 267 8.68 3.00 2.91
N ALA A 268 7.61 2.21 3.03
CA ALA A 268 7.54 0.88 2.44
C ALA A 268 7.68 0.91 0.91
N GLY A 269 6.97 1.81 0.24
CA GLY A 269 7.07 2.01 -1.21
C GLY A 269 8.48 2.39 -1.67
N HIS A 270 9.11 3.39 -1.03
CA HIS A 270 10.48 3.80 -1.35
C HIS A 270 11.51 2.71 -1.02
N ALA A 271 11.33 1.97 0.07
CA ALA A 271 12.22 0.88 0.45
C ALA A 271 12.16 -0.28 -0.57
N VAL A 272 10.98 -0.62 -1.09
CA VAL A 272 10.81 -1.58 -2.19
C VAL A 272 11.50 -1.09 -3.46
N ALA A 273 11.28 0.18 -3.84
CA ALA A 273 11.93 0.77 -5.02
C ALA A 273 13.46 0.72 -4.91
N TYR A 274 14.02 1.02 -3.74
CA TYR A 274 15.45 0.93 -3.51
C TYR A 274 15.96 -0.52 -3.60
N ARG A 275 15.25 -1.51 -3.02
CA ARG A 275 15.64 -2.92 -3.12
C ARG A 275 15.65 -3.40 -4.58
N HIS A 276 14.65 -2.99 -5.38
CA HIS A 276 14.60 -3.30 -6.81
C HIS A 276 15.80 -2.68 -7.56
N PHE A 277 16.09 -1.41 -7.30
CA PHE A 277 17.28 -0.74 -7.84
C PHE A 277 18.57 -1.48 -7.45
N ALA A 278 18.75 -1.80 -6.16
CA ALA A 278 19.94 -2.48 -5.67
C ALA A 278 20.12 -3.85 -6.35
N GLY A 279 19.05 -4.63 -6.48
CA GLY A 279 19.07 -5.90 -7.22
C GLY A 279 19.47 -5.72 -8.68
N SER A 280 18.91 -4.72 -9.36
CA SER A 280 19.22 -4.42 -10.77
C SER A 280 20.65 -3.90 -10.97
N ALA A 281 21.19 -3.17 -9.99
CA ALA A 281 22.55 -2.63 -9.99
C ALA A 281 23.60 -3.62 -9.47
N GLY A 282 23.21 -4.84 -9.06
CA GLY A 282 24.12 -5.84 -8.48
C GLY A 282 24.65 -5.48 -7.08
N ILE A 283 23.96 -4.59 -6.37
CA ILE A 283 24.36 -4.12 -5.03
C ILE A 283 23.77 -5.05 -3.97
N THR A 284 24.63 -5.82 -3.32
CA THR A 284 24.22 -6.75 -2.25
C THR A 284 24.26 -6.14 -0.86
N SER A 285 25.06 -5.09 -0.66
CA SER A 285 25.15 -4.38 0.62
C SER A 285 25.26 -2.87 0.40
N SER A 286 24.46 -2.12 1.16
CA SER A 286 24.56 -0.65 1.21
C SER A 286 24.03 -0.12 2.54
N LYS A 287 24.41 1.11 2.88
CA LYS A 287 23.88 1.80 4.08
C LYS A 287 22.37 1.97 4.02
N VAL A 288 21.81 2.10 2.81
CA VAL A 288 20.37 2.24 2.61
C VAL A 288 19.64 0.90 2.79
N LEU A 289 20.18 -0.21 2.27
CA LEU A 289 19.62 -1.54 2.53
C LEU A 289 19.62 -1.85 4.02
N THR A 290 20.72 -1.56 4.72
CA THR A 290 20.80 -1.72 6.17
C THR A 290 19.78 -0.86 6.91
N LEU A 291 19.55 0.39 6.47
CA LEU A 291 18.51 1.25 7.03
C LEU A 291 17.12 0.64 6.83
N VAL A 292 16.80 0.18 5.62
CA VAL A 292 15.53 -0.47 5.29
C VAL A 292 15.29 -1.66 6.20
N ASP A 293 16.26 -2.57 6.32
CA ASP A 293 16.10 -3.79 7.12
C ASP A 293 15.97 -3.50 8.62
N THR A 294 16.78 -2.57 9.13
CA THR A 294 16.74 -2.17 10.54
C THR A 294 15.42 -1.49 10.90
N SER A 295 14.96 -0.56 10.05
CA SER A 295 13.69 0.15 10.26
C SER A 295 12.49 -0.78 10.14
N LYS A 296 12.48 -1.68 9.14
CA LYS A 296 11.45 -2.73 9.02
C LYS A 296 11.36 -3.56 10.31
N ALA A 297 12.49 -4.09 10.79
CA ALA A 297 12.51 -4.90 12.02
C ALA A 297 12.02 -4.11 13.24
N LYS A 298 12.39 -2.84 13.36
CA LYS A 298 11.91 -1.94 14.43
C LYS A 298 10.40 -1.71 14.36
N LEU A 299 9.86 -1.45 13.17
CA LEU A 299 8.43 -1.20 12.97
C LEU A 299 7.60 -2.47 13.25
N LEU A 300 8.03 -3.65 12.79
CA LEU A 300 7.38 -4.93 13.14
C LEU A 300 7.40 -5.19 14.65
N LYS A 301 8.53 -4.92 15.32
CA LYS A 301 8.63 -5.04 16.78
C LYS A 301 7.71 -4.06 17.49
N ASN A 302 7.55 -2.84 16.97
CA ASN A 302 6.62 -1.85 17.50
C ASN A 302 5.17 -2.28 17.34
N ALA A 303 4.76 -2.79 16.16
CA ALA A 303 3.43 -3.34 15.91
C ALA A 303 3.11 -4.49 16.86
N LYS A 304 4.06 -5.42 17.06
CA LYS A 304 3.92 -6.50 18.04
C LYS A 304 3.69 -5.98 19.46
N ARG A 305 4.43 -4.94 19.85
CA ARG A 305 4.27 -4.30 21.16
C ARG A 305 2.91 -3.61 21.30
N MET A 306 2.42 -2.94 20.26
CA MET A 306 1.09 -2.33 20.23
C MET A 306 0.00 -3.40 20.45
N ALA A 307 0.06 -4.50 19.70
CA ALA A 307 -0.86 -5.63 19.87
C ALA A 307 -0.84 -6.20 21.30
N SER A 308 0.35 -6.35 21.91
CA SER A 308 0.48 -6.83 23.29
C SER A 308 -0.06 -5.87 24.35
N LYS A 309 -0.24 -4.59 24.00
CA LYS A 309 -0.80 -3.54 24.86
C LYS A 309 -2.30 -3.33 24.65
N GLY A 310 -2.94 -4.12 23.79
CA GLY A 310 -4.35 -3.96 23.43
C GLY A 310 -4.60 -2.90 22.34
N GLN A 311 -3.56 -2.29 21.77
CA GLN A 311 -3.67 -1.34 20.66
C GLN A 311 -3.75 -2.09 19.32
N TYR A 312 -4.81 -2.88 19.16
CA TYR A 312 -4.94 -3.81 18.04
C TYR A 312 -5.16 -3.11 16.70
N ALA A 313 -5.95 -2.04 16.67
CA ALA A 313 -6.24 -1.27 15.46
C ALA A 313 -4.94 -0.69 14.86
N GLU A 314 -4.14 -0.02 15.69
CA GLU A 314 -2.87 0.59 15.29
C GLU A 314 -1.83 -0.47 14.90
N ALA A 315 -1.81 -1.60 15.60
CA ALA A 315 -0.94 -2.72 15.24
C ALA A 315 -1.30 -3.30 13.86
N ILE A 316 -2.59 -3.51 13.58
CA ILE A 316 -3.09 -4.01 12.29
C ILE A 316 -2.78 -3.02 11.17
N GLN A 317 -2.99 -1.73 11.40
CA GLN A 317 -2.65 -0.70 10.43
C GLN A 317 -1.16 -0.74 10.09
N LEU A 318 -0.30 -0.76 11.12
CA LEU A 318 1.16 -0.80 10.92
C LEU A 318 1.63 -2.09 10.21
N TYR A 319 1.08 -3.25 10.54
CA TYR A 319 1.38 -4.48 9.79
C TYR A 319 0.92 -4.42 8.32
N SER A 320 -0.22 -3.77 8.06
CA SER A 320 -0.75 -3.60 6.70
C SER A 320 0.13 -2.66 5.87
N ASP A 321 0.58 -1.55 6.47
CA ASP A 321 1.48 -0.58 5.82
C ASP A 321 2.85 -1.19 5.48
N LEU A 322 3.28 -2.23 6.20
CA LEU A 322 4.53 -2.95 5.98
C LEU A 322 4.42 -4.13 5.00
N ALA A 323 3.22 -4.52 4.59
CA ALA A 323 3.00 -5.67 3.70
C ALA A 323 3.83 -5.65 2.40
N PRO A 324 4.13 -4.49 1.77
CA PRO A 324 5.01 -4.47 0.59
C PRO A 324 6.46 -4.90 0.87
N LEU A 325 6.92 -4.82 2.12
CA LEU A 325 8.31 -5.12 2.52
C LEU A 325 8.52 -6.54 3.05
N GLU A 326 7.45 -7.16 3.57
CA GLU A 326 7.44 -8.48 4.19
C GLU A 326 6.01 -8.99 4.24
N ASP A 327 5.81 -10.30 4.03
CA ASP A 327 4.50 -10.92 4.16
C ASP A 327 4.04 -10.88 5.64
N THR A 328 3.05 -10.03 5.93
CA THR A 328 2.45 -9.86 7.26
C THR A 328 1.12 -10.58 7.42
N SER A 329 0.68 -11.37 6.43
CA SER A 329 -0.66 -11.98 6.40
C SER A 329 -0.98 -12.84 7.63
N SER A 330 -0.06 -13.73 8.02
CA SER A 330 -0.20 -14.59 9.19
C SER A 330 -0.27 -13.81 10.51
N ILE A 331 0.54 -12.76 10.64
CA ILE A 331 0.59 -11.91 11.84
C ILE A 331 -0.67 -11.03 11.95
N LEU A 332 -1.17 -10.54 10.82
CA LEU A 332 -2.44 -9.82 10.75
C LEU A 332 -3.61 -10.69 11.20
N ALA A 333 -3.70 -11.94 10.71
CA ALA A 333 -4.73 -12.88 11.12
C ALA A 333 -4.68 -13.15 12.63
N ALA A 334 -3.49 -13.44 13.17
CA ALA A 334 -3.29 -13.66 14.60
C ALA A 334 -3.65 -12.42 15.46
N THR A 335 -3.33 -11.21 14.97
CA THR A 335 -3.63 -9.96 15.69
C THR A 335 -5.14 -9.67 15.70
N ARG A 336 -5.83 -9.90 14.58
CA ARG A 336 -7.31 -9.78 14.49
C ARG A 336 -8.01 -10.78 15.40
N LEU A 337 -7.53 -12.02 15.42
CA LEU A 337 -8.02 -13.05 16.33
C LEU A 337 -7.86 -12.62 17.79
N ALA A 338 -6.67 -12.15 18.18
CA ALA A 338 -6.42 -11.68 19.53
C ALA A 338 -7.34 -10.51 19.91
N TRP A 339 -7.59 -9.58 18.97
CA TRP A 339 -8.53 -8.48 19.18
C TRP A 339 -9.95 -8.99 19.40
N ASN A 340 -10.45 -9.90 18.57
CA ASN A 340 -11.78 -10.50 18.73
C ASN A 340 -11.93 -11.23 20.07
N ILE A 341 -10.86 -11.83 20.60
CA ILE A 341 -10.86 -12.49 21.92
C ILE A 341 -10.83 -11.47 23.08
N ALA A 342 -10.14 -10.34 22.89
CA ALA A 342 -10.07 -9.27 23.87
C ALA A 342 -11.36 -8.45 23.93
N GLU A 343 -11.99 -8.21 22.78
CA GLU A 343 -13.23 -7.44 22.61
C GLU A 343 -14.27 -8.26 21.84
N PRO A 344 -14.91 -9.26 22.49
CA PRO A 344 -15.86 -10.16 21.84
C PRO A 344 -17.03 -9.46 21.13
N VAL A 345 -17.45 -8.29 21.60
CA VAL A 345 -18.54 -7.49 20.99
C VAL A 345 -18.34 -7.24 19.51
N ARG A 346 -17.08 -7.18 19.03
CA ARG A 346 -16.73 -7.02 17.61
C ARG A 346 -17.20 -8.18 16.71
N LEU A 347 -17.56 -9.32 17.29
CA LEU A 347 -18.14 -10.46 16.56
C LEU A 347 -19.63 -10.26 16.23
N LEU A 348 -20.31 -9.33 16.91
CA LEU A 348 -21.69 -9.00 16.63
C LEU A 348 -21.80 -8.09 15.38
N PRO A 349 -22.94 -8.10 14.66
CA PRO A 349 -23.11 -7.27 13.47
C PRO A 349 -22.95 -5.78 13.75
N GLY A 350 -21.92 -5.15 13.21
CA GLY A 350 -21.62 -3.73 13.48
C GLY A 350 -21.02 -3.49 14.87
N GLY A 351 -20.49 -4.51 15.54
CA GLY A 351 -19.83 -4.40 16.85
C GLY A 351 -18.55 -3.56 16.89
N GLU A 352 -18.11 -3.02 15.74
CA GLU A 352 -17.05 -2.01 15.67
C GLU A 352 -17.59 -0.59 15.96
N GLU A 353 -18.91 -0.38 15.89
CA GLU A 353 -19.56 0.88 16.22
C GLU A 353 -19.69 1.02 17.75
N GLN A 354 -19.00 2.02 18.30
CA GLN A 354 -19.00 2.28 19.73
C GLN A 354 -20.42 2.57 20.24
N GLY A 355 -20.83 1.87 21.29
CA GLY A 355 -22.13 2.08 21.95
C GLY A 355 -23.33 1.46 21.23
N ARG A 356 -23.13 0.72 20.12
CA ARG A 356 -24.23 0.05 19.40
C ARG A 356 -24.99 -0.96 20.27
N TYR A 357 -24.26 -1.66 21.15
CA TYR A 357 -24.81 -2.65 22.07
C TYR A 357 -24.82 -2.09 23.49
N GLY A 358 -26.02 -1.81 24.02
CA GLY A 358 -26.20 -1.22 25.35
C GLY A 358 -26.02 -2.23 26.48
N ASN A 359 -26.42 -3.48 26.25
CA ASN A 359 -26.22 -4.60 27.16
C ASN A 359 -25.49 -5.70 26.41
N ALA A 360 -24.28 -6.06 26.84
CA ALA A 360 -23.49 -7.11 26.21
C ALA A 360 -22.81 -7.99 27.26
N ILE A 361 -22.88 -9.30 27.05
CA ILE A 361 -22.20 -10.32 27.84
C ILE A 361 -21.28 -11.14 26.95
N SER A 362 -20.18 -11.61 27.52
CA SER A 362 -19.27 -12.49 26.80
C SER A 362 -18.66 -13.53 27.73
N SER A 363 -18.32 -14.68 27.18
CA SER A 363 -17.62 -15.75 27.90
C SER A 363 -16.57 -16.39 27.01
N LYS A 364 -15.49 -16.88 27.64
CA LYS A 364 -14.37 -17.56 26.98
C LYS A 364 -14.43 -19.05 27.31
N GLY A 365 -14.26 -19.91 26.32
CA GLY A 365 -14.17 -21.36 26.54
C GLY A 365 -15.49 -22.06 26.91
N LEU A 366 -16.64 -21.40 26.74
CA LEU A 366 -17.95 -21.97 27.06
C LEU A 366 -18.51 -22.76 25.86
N HIS A 367 -19.11 -23.93 26.11
CA HIS A 367 -19.77 -24.79 25.08
C HIS A 367 -18.90 -25.12 23.86
N ASP A 368 -17.64 -25.52 24.07
CA ASP A 368 -16.66 -25.84 23.01
C ASP A 368 -16.39 -24.67 22.05
N LYS A 369 -16.67 -23.43 22.47
CA LYS A 369 -16.37 -22.20 21.73
C LYS A 369 -15.18 -21.49 22.34
N LYS A 370 -14.39 -20.84 21.49
CA LYS A 370 -13.24 -20.01 21.89
C LYS A 370 -13.72 -18.78 22.64
N VAL A 371 -14.73 -18.11 22.07
CA VAL A 371 -15.43 -16.95 22.64
C VAL A 371 -16.88 -17.01 22.20
N ILE A 372 -17.77 -16.63 23.11
CA ILE A 372 -19.16 -16.32 22.81
C ILE A 372 -19.48 -14.91 23.30
N VAL A 373 -20.39 -14.25 22.61
CA VAL A 373 -20.89 -12.93 22.97
C VAL A 373 -22.36 -12.84 22.64
N ALA A 374 -23.11 -12.13 23.46
CA ALA A 374 -24.46 -11.74 23.17
C ALA A 374 -24.71 -10.30 23.60
N GLY A 375 -25.64 -9.63 22.95
CA GLY A 375 -26.04 -8.31 23.38
C GLY A 375 -27.27 -7.79 22.66
N THR A 376 -27.79 -6.69 23.17
CA THR A 376 -28.98 -6.02 22.63
C THR A 376 -28.62 -4.69 22.01
N ASP A 377 -29.17 -4.39 20.84
CA ASP A 377 -29.09 -3.04 20.27
C ASP A 377 -30.05 -2.07 20.96
N SER A 378 -30.12 -0.83 20.48
CA SER A 378 -31.00 0.21 21.03
C SER A 378 -32.49 -0.06 20.87
N ASN A 379 -32.88 -1.01 20.01
CA ASN A 379 -34.27 -1.43 19.80
C ASN A 379 -34.60 -2.71 20.59
N GLY A 380 -33.67 -3.17 21.44
CA GLY A 380 -33.79 -4.38 22.23
C GLY A 380 -33.64 -5.68 21.46
N VAL A 381 -33.20 -5.64 20.19
CA VAL A 381 -33.01 -6.85 19.39
C VAL A 381 -31.84 -7.64 19.94
N LEU A 382 -32.05 -8.92 20.28
CA LEU A 382 -31.01 -9.82 20.77
C LEU A 382 -30.12 -10.31 19.63
N TYR A 383 -28.81 -10.15 19.79
CA TYR A 383 -27.79 -10.70 18.90
C TYR A 383 -26.89 -11.65 19.67
N TYR A 384 -26.40 -12.66 18.95
CA TYR A 384 -25.44 -13.61 19.47
C TYR A 384 -24.34 -13.86 18.45
N ALA A 385 -23.11 -14.03 18.90
CA ALA A 385 -22.04 -14.54 18.07
C ALA A 385 -21.15 -15.52 18.83
N ALA A 386 -20.63 -16.51 18.11
CA ALA A 386 -19.73 -17.53 18.61
C ALA A 386 -18.54 -17.68 17.68
N MET A 387 -17.34 -17.69 18.26
CA MET A 387 -16.13 -18.11 17.58
C MET A 387 -15.82 -19.56 17.94
N ASN A 388 -15.84 -20.43 16.94
CA ASN A 388 -15.48 -21.83 17.08
C ASN A 388 -13.96 -22.02 17.24
N SER A 389 -13.54 -23.23 17.59
CA SER A 389 -12.12 -23.59 17.73
C SER A 389 -11.32 -23.48 16.42
N ASP A 390 -11.99 -23.63 15.27
CA ASP A 390 -11.44 -23.42 13.93
C ASP A 390 -11.46 -21.95 13.48
N GLU A 391 -11.80 -21.03 14.39
CA GLU A 391 -11.86 -19.58 14.18
C GLU A 391 -13.01 -19.12 13.26
N SER A 392 -13.89 -20.04 12.83
CA SER A 392 -15.13 -19.67 12.17
C SER A 392 -16.08 -18.96 13.13
N VAL A 393 -16.74 -17.91 12.64
CA VAL A 393 -17.69 -17.11 13.40
C VAL A 393 -19.10 -17.41 12.94
N ILE A 394 -19.98 -17.71 13.89
CA ILE A 394 -21.43 -17.83 13.67
C ILE A 394 -22.07 -16.61 14.33
N THR A 395 -23.02 -15.99 13.64
CA THR A 395 -23.76 -14.84 14.14
C THR A 395 -25.25 -15.09 13.95
N LEU A 396 -26.03 -14.83 15.00
CA LEU A 396 -27.48 -14.98 15.03
C LEU A 396 -28.13 -13.66 15.40
N THR A 397 -29.26 -13.38 14.78
CA THR A 397 -30.12 -12.24 15.08
C THR A 397 -31.48 -12.77 15.50
N GLY A 398 -31.92 -12.35 16.68
CA GLY A 398 -33.22 -12.71 17.25
C GLY A 398 -34.24 -11.60 17.08
N ASN A 399 -35.24 -11.63 17.96
CA ASN A 399 -36.27 -10.61 18.05
C ASN A 399 -35.95 -9.59 19.16
N SER A 400 -36.74 -8.52 19.22
CA SER A 400 -36.71 -7.59 20.34
C SER A 400 -37.14 -8.29 21.64
N LEU A 401 -36.37 -8.06 22.71
CA LEU A 401 -36.67 -8.62 24.02
C LEU A 401 -37.97 -8.03 24.59
N PRO A 402 -38.87 -8.86 25.15
CA PRO A 402 -40.01 -8.37 25.91
C PRO A 402 -39.56 -7.44 27.04
N LYS A 403 -40.26 -6.29 27.17
CA LYS A 403 -39.97 -5.28 28.21
C LYS A 403 -38.51 -4.83 28.23
N PHE A 404 -37.86 -4.75 27.06
CA PHE A 404 -36.47 -4.31 26.91
C PHE A 404 -36.15 -2.99 27.61
N GLU A 405 -37.06 -2.01 27.57
CA GLU A 405 -36.89 -0.70 28.22
C GLU A 405 -36.63 -0.81 29.74
N SER A 406 -36.97 -1.95 30.34
CA SER A 406 -36.79 -2.26 31.76
C SER A 406 -35.86 -3.46 31.97
N LEU A 407 -35.03 -3.80 30.97
CA LEU A 407 -34.04 -4.88 31.07
C LEU A 407 -33.02 -4.54 32.15
N ARG A 408 -32.89 -5.43 33.14
CA ARG A 408 -31.95 -5.33 34.25
C ARG A 408 -30.67 -6.12 34.01
N SER A 409 -30.81 -7.33 33.46
CA SER A 409 -29.66 -8.23 33.28
C SER A 409 -29.80 -9.10 32.03
N LEU A 410 -28.65 -9.46 31.48
CA LEU A 410 -28.48 -10.49 30.46
C LEU A 410 -27.39 -11.43 30.99
N THR A 411 -27.62 -12.75 30.99
CA THR A 411 -26.63 -13.73 31.48
C THR A 411 -26.60 -15.00 30.64
N PHE A 412 -25.46 -15.69 30.59
CA PHE A 412 -25.40 -17.07 30.10
C PHE A 412 -25.81 -18.01 31.23
N ASN A 413 -26.73 -18.93 30.96
CA ASN A 413 -27.28 -19.84 31.97
C ASN A 413 -26.93 -21.30 31.65
N ASP A 414 -25.91 -21.82 32.31
CA ASP A 414 -25.39 -23.17 32.08
C ASP A 414 -26.36 -24.28 32.52
N GLN A 415 -27.18 -24.03 33.56
CA GLN A 415 -28.15 -24.99 34.05
C GLN A 415 -29.27 -25.23 33.03
N LEU A 416 -29.81 -24.15 32.47
CA LEU A 416 -30.80 -24.23 31.40
C LEU A 416 -30.20 -24.81 30.12
N ALA A 417 -28.94 -24.47 29.79
CA ALA A 417 -28.24 -25.04 28.64
C ALA A 417 -28.03 -26.56 28.79
N ALA A 418 -27.76 -27.06 29.99
CA ALA A 418 -27.64 -28.50 30.26
C ALA A 418 -29.00 -29.22 30.13
N SER A 419 -30.07 -28.61 30.64
CA SER A 419 -31.46 -29.13 30.58
C SER A 419 -32.08 -29.05 29.18
N SER A 420 -31.56 -28.17 28.32
CA SER A 420 -32.08 -28.03 26.96
C SER A 420 -31.86 -29.29 26.10
N GLY A 421 -30.78 -30.02 26.38
CA GLY A 421 -30.40 -31.27 25.69
C GLY A 421 -29.68 -31.07 24.36
N SER A 422 -29.52 -29.82 23.90
CA SER A 422 -28.92 -29.52 22.58
C SER A 422 -27.46 -29.03 22.64
N SER A 423 -26.87 -28.98 23.85
CA SER A 423 -25.57 -28.36 24.17
C SER A 423 -25.41 -26.90 23.71
N ALA A 424 -26.52 -26.25 23.31
CA ALA A 424 -26.52 -24.89 22.84
C ALA A 424 -26.46 -23.93 24.04
N PRO A 425 -25.75 -22.80 23.91
CA PRO A 425 -25.77 -21.76 24.93
C PRO A 425 -27.19 -21.24 25.14
N VAL A 426 -27.56 -21.04 26.40
CA VAL A 426 -28.83 -20.39 26.78
C VAL A 426 -28.53 -19.02 27.37
N ILE A 427 -29.27 -18.02 26.90
CA ILE A 427 -29.22 -16.65 27.39
C ILE A 427 -30.49 -16.39 28.20
N LEU A 428 -30.33 -15.88 29.41
CA LEU A 428 -31.42 -15.40 30.25
C LEU A 428 -31.43 -13.88 30.24
N ALA A 429 -32.59 -13.30 29.93
CA ALA A 429 -32.89 -11.88 30.06
C ALA A 429 -33.85 -11.68 31.24
N GLU A 430 -33.53 -10.71 32.10
CA GLU A 430 -34.35 -10.36 33.27
C GLU A 430 -34.78 -8.90 33.14
N SER A 431 -36.09 -8.68 33.06
CA SER A 431 -36.68 -7.34 32.95
C SER A 431 -37.60 -7.06 34.14
N GLU A 432 -37.62 -5.81 34.59
CA GLU A 432 -38.59 -5.38 35.61
C GLU A 432 -39.99 -5.26 35.01
N ILE A 433 -40.99 -5.69 35.78
CA ILE A 433 -42.41 -5.51 35.45
C ILE A 433 -43.16 -4.92 36.64
N GLU A 434 -44.39 -4.47 36.39
CA GLU A 434 -45.25 -3.90 37.43
C GLU A 434 -45.51 -4.90 38.58
N GLY A 435 -45.72 -4.38 39.79
CA GLY A 435 -45.93 -5.23 40.98
C GLY A 435 -44.65 -5.76 41.63
N GLY A 436 -43.47 -5.29 41.21
CA GLY A 436 -42.18 -5.66 41.81
C GLY A 436 -41.64 -7.03 41.37
N ARG A 437 -42.35 -7.72 40.47
CA ARG A 437 -41.96 -8.99 39.87
C ARG A 437 -40.89 -8.80 38.78
N THR A 438 -40.23 -9.88 38.42
CA THR A 438 -39.26 -9.96 37.33
C THR A 438 -39.81 -10.82 36.20
N LEU A 439 -39.68 -10.34 34.97
CA LEU A 439 -39.91 -11.12 33.76
C LEU A 439 -38.61 -11.85 33.39
N PHE A 440 -38.62 -13.17 33.49
CA PHE A 440 -37.56 -14.06 33.07
C PHE A 440 -37.83 -14.57 31.66
N THR A 441 -36.94 -14.26 30.72
CA THR A 441 -37.03 -14.78 29.35
C THR A 441 -35.75 -15.51 28.97
N ALA A 442 -35.86 -16.81 28.67
CA ALA A 442 -34.72 -17.63 28.27
C ALA A 442 -34.74 -17.94 26.78
N TYR A 443 -33.57 -17.86 26.15
CA TYR A 443 -33.37 -18.09 24.72
C TYR A 443 -32.25 -19.10 24.49
N GLU A 444 -32.50 -20.09 23.66
CA GLU A 444 -31.52 -21.07 23.22
C GLU A 444 -30.91 -20.66 21.87
N MET A 445 -29.58 -20.64 21.81
CA MET A 445 -28.80 -20.22 20.63
C MET A 445 -28.54 -21.43 19.71
N LYS A 446 -29.54 -21.83 18.93
CA LYS A 446 -29.44 -22.95 17.99
C LYS A 446 -28.65 -22.55 16.73
N LYS A 447 -28.17 -23.55 15.99
CA LYS A 447 -27.40 -23.32 14.76
C LYS A 447 -28.20 -22.62 13.66
N ASP A 448 -29.51 -22.84 13.64
CA ASP A 448 -30.49 -22.34 12.67
C ASP A 448 -31.22 -21.07 13.13
N GLY A 449 -31.04 -20.64 14.39
CA GLY A 449 -31.65 -19.42 14.89
C GLY A 449 -31.72 -19.34 16.41
N ILE A 450 -32.38 -18.30 16.90
CA ILE A 450 -32.64 -18.08 18.32
C ILE A 450 -34.05 -18.57 18.65
N SER A 451 -34.17 -19.49 19.60
CA SER A 451 -35.45 -20.09 20.03
C SER A 451 -35.76 -19.68 21.46
N GLN A 452 -36.93 -19.10 21.73
CA GLN A 452 -37.36 -18.84 23.10
C GLN A 452 -37.71 -20.15 23.81
N LEU A 453 -37.10 -20.40 24.98
CA LEU A 453 -37.43 -21.53 25.84
C LEU A 453 -38.64 -21.22 26.72
N PHE A 454 -38.67 -20.02 27.31
CA PHE A 454 -39.79 -19.54 28.10
C PHE A 454 -39.78 -18.02 28.24
N SER A 455 -40.93 -17.48 28.63
CA SER A 455 -41.12 -16.09 29.05
C SER A 455 -42.13 -16.12 30.19
N MET A 456 -41.67 -15.96 31.43
CA MET A 456 -42.49 -16.11 32.63
C MET A 456 -42.15 -15.06 33.68
N SER A 457 -43.14 -14.68 34.46
CA SER A 457 -43.07 -13.55 35.38
C SER A 457 -43.29 -14.02 36.81
N GLY A 458 -42.45 -13.57 37.74
CA GLY A 458 -42.55 -13.89 39.16
C GLY A 458 -41.44 -13.25 39.98
N ASP A 459 -41.34 -13.62 41.26
CA ASP A 459 -40.28 -13.09 42.14
C ASP A 459 -38.94 -13.80 41.89
N SER A 460 -39.00 -15.09 41.59
CA SER A 460 -37.84 -15.94 41.27
C SER A 460 -38.29 -17.16 40.48
N TYR A 461 -37.34 -17.87 39.85
CA TYR A 461 -37.56 -19.20 39.32
C TYR A 461 -36.48 -20.17 39.77
N GLU A 462 -36.82 -21.46 39.82
CA GLU A 462 -35.91 -22.54 40.14
C GLU A 462 -36.11 -23.71 39.17
N LEU A 463 -35.02 -24.12 38.50
CA LEU A 463 -35.00 -25.33 37.70
C LEU A 463 -34.85 -26.55 38.62
N GLN A 464 -35.82 -27.46 38.54
CA GLN A 464 -35.90 -28.67 39.34
C GLN A 464 -35.13 -29.83 38.69
N SER A 465 -34.84 -30.88 39.47
CA SER A 465 -34.15 -32.07 38.99
C SER A 465 -34.95 -32.91 37.98
N ASP A 466 -36.26 -32.70 37.88
CA ASP A 466 -37.16 -33.32 36.91
C ASP A 466 -37.33 -32.48 35.62
N ASP A 467 -36.44 -31.50 35.39
CA ASP A 467 -36.53 -30.52 34.30
C ASP A 467 -37.86 -29.73 34.29
N SER A 468 -38.54 -29.60 35.44
CA SER A 468 -39.62 -28.61 35.60
C SER A 468 -39.07 -27.31 36.17
N ILE A 469 -39.77 -26.20 35.91
CA ILE A 469 -39.42 -24.90 36.50
C ILE A 469 -40.52 -24.50 37.48
N LEU A 470 -40.12 -24.17 38.70
CA LEU A 470 -41.00 -23.52 39.68
C LEU A 470 -40.80 -22.01 39.60
N VAL A 471 -41.89 -21.25 39.59
CA VAL A 471 -41.88 -19.79 39.61
C VAL A 471 -42.63 -19.33 40.85
N SER A 472 -41.93 -18.64 41.74
CA SER A 472 -42.53 -18.06 42.95
C SER A 472 -43.31 -16.79 42.60
N ASN A 473 -44.47 -16.59 43.25
CA ASN A 473 -45.37 -15.45 42.99
C ASN A 473 -45.63 -15.26 41.49
N ALA A 474 -45.93 -16.37 40.80
CA ALA A 474 -46.08 -16.40 39.35
C ALA A 474 -47.23 -15.50 38.91
N ASP A 475 -46.99 -14.69 37.87
CA ASP A 475 -48.04 -13.94 37.21
C ASP A 475 -48.68 -14.79 36.11
N LEU A 476 -49.90 -15.24 36.36
CA LEU A 476 -50.70 -16.02 35.40
C LEU A 476 -51.74 -15.17 34.65
N GLY A 477 -51.75 -13.84 34.86
CA GLY A 477 -52.74 -12.94 34.26
C GLY A 477 -54.14 -13.01 34.91
N ASP A 478 -54.27 -13.72 36.02
CA ASP A 478 -55.51 -13.87 36.80
C ASP A 478 -55.65 -12.85 37.95
N GLY A 479 -54.61 -12.04 38.17
CA GLY A 479 -54.56 -11.03 39.24
C GLY A 479 -54.24 -11.59 40.62
N VAL A 480 -53.93 -12.89 40.74
CA VAL A 480 -53.62 -13.51 42.03
C VAL A 480 -52.14 -13.32 42.39
N ILE A 481 -51.87 -13.10 43.68
CA ILE A 481 -50.52 -12.91 44.23
C ILE A 481 -50.14 -14.07 45.16
N GLY A 482 -48.85 -14.37 45.22
CA GLY A 482 -48.26 -15.35 46.15
C GLY A 482 -48.34 -16.82 45.72
N GLN A 483 -48.93 -17.14 44.57
CA GLN A 483 -48.99 -18.52 44.08
C GLN A 483 -47.67 -18.97 43.43
N THR A 484 -47.29 -20.22 43.66
CA THR A 484 -46.16 -20.85 42.96
C THR A 484 -46.69 -21.67 41.79
N ALA A 485 -46.20 -21.38 40.58
CA ALA A 485 -46.56 -22.13 39.38
C ALA A 485 -45.46 -23.08 38.96
N ARG A 486 -45.84 -24.26 38.45
CA ARG A 486 -44.93 -25.22 37.82
C ARG A 486 -45.10 -25.18 36.31
N TYR A 487 -43.97 -25.09 35.63
CA TYR A 487 -43.86 -25.15 34.17
C TYR A 487 -43.14 -26.43 33.75
N ARG A 488 -43.62 -27.07 32.69
CA ARG A 488 -43.03 -28.30 32.14
C ARG A 488 -42.70 -28.11 30.67
N LYS A 489 -41.68 -28.82 30.21
CA LYS A 489 -41.23 -28.77 28.81
C LYS A 489 -42.23 -29.50 27.89
N VAL A 490 -42.78 -28.78 26.92
CA VAL A 490 -43.67 -29.27 25.86
C VAL A 490 -43.14 -28.73 24.53
N ASP A 491 -42.86 -29.61 23.57
CA ASP A 491 -42.32 -29.24 22.24
C ASP A 491 -41.12 -28.27 22.30
N ALA A 492 -40.18 -28.53 23.22
CA ALA A 492 -38.96 -27.75 23.46
C ALA A 492 -39.11 -26.35 24.07
N SER A 493 -40.30 -25.95 24.52
CA SER A 493 -40.53 -24.76 25.35
C SER A 493 -41.14 -25.13 26.70
N TYR A 494 -40.94 -24.32 27.73
CA TYR A 494 -41.61 -24.52 29.00
C TYR A 494 -42.98 -23.84 28.97
N GLN A 495 -44.00 -24.61 29.32
CA GLN A 495 -45.39 -24.16 29.36
C GLN A 495 -45.96 -24.37 30.75
N PHE A 496 -46.91 -23.51 31.14
CA PHE A 496 -47.61 -23.63 32.41
C PHE A 496 -48.26 -25.01 32.50
N ALA A 497 -48.04 -25.70 33.62
CA ALA A 497 -48.62 -27.02 33.85
C ALA A 497 -49.65 -27.00 34.98
N GLU A 498 -49.29 -26.45 36.14
CA GLU A 498 -50.17 -26.39 37.32
C GLU A 498 -49.72 -25.35 38.34
N ILE A 499 -50.64 -24.96 39.23
CA ILE A 499 -50.29 -24.30 40.50
C ILE A 499 -49.83 -25.36 41.49
N VAL A 500 -48.66 -25.16 42.09
CA VAL A 500 -48.17 -26.03 43.17
C VAL A 500 -48.93 -25.68 44.43
N GLN A 501 -49.81 -26.58 44.86
CA GLN A 501 -50.47 -26.47 46.14
C GLN A 501 -49.53 -26.91 47.25
N GLU A 502 -49.36 -26.05 48.25
CA GLU A 502 -48.50 -26.32 49.41
C GLU A 502 -49.15 -27.36 50.35
N TYR A 503 -50.48 -27.38 50.42
CA TYR A 503 -51.27 -28.27 51.27
C TYR A 503 -52.29 -29.08 50.48
N ALA A 504 -52.68 -30.23 51.02
CA ALA A 504 -53.69 -31.07 50.39
C ALA A 504 -55.05 -30.35 50.34
N VAL A 505 -55.68 -30.32 49.17
CA VAL A 505 -57.04 -29.79 49.03
C VAL A 505 -58.07 -30.84 49.44
N ILE A 506 -58.87 -30.47 50.45
CA ILE A 506 -59.96 -31.28 51.00
C ILE A 506 -61.31 -30.59 50.75
N SER A 507 -62.41 -31.32 50.97
CA SER A 507 -63.73 -30.68 51.03
C SER A 507 -63.84 -29.84 52.29
N ALA A 508 -64.53 -28.68 52.21
CA ALA A 508 -64.83 -27.87 53.39
C ALA A 508 -65.60 -28.66 54.47
N SER A 509 -66.40 -29.65 54.06
CA SER A 509 -67.09 -30.58 54.98
C SER A 509 -66.14 -31.43 55.81
N ASP A 510 -64.93 -31.64 55.33
CA ASP A 510 -63.97 -32.59 55.90
C ASP A 510 -62.97 -31.89 56.82
N VAL A 511 -63.02 -30.56 56.94
CA VAL A 511 -62.09 -29.77 57.76
C VAL A 511 -62.01 -30.28 59.20
N ALA A 512 -63.14 -30.67 59.80
CA ALA A 512 -63.17 -31.22 61.14
C ALA A 512 -62.56 -32.63 61.26
N LEU A 513 -62.39 -33.35 60.14
CA LEU A 513 -61.76 -34.68 60.05
C LEU A 513 -60.23 -34.60 59.97
N HIS A 514 -59.67 -33.40 59.75
CA HIS A 514 -58.24 -33.13 59.61
C HIS A 514 -57.70 -32.22 60.75
N PRO A 515 -57.84 -32.60 62.04
CA PRO A 515 -57.39 -31.77 63.15
C PRO A 515 -55.87 -31.65 63.16
N PHE A 516 -55.37 -30.42 63.31
CA PHE A 516 -53.95 -30.08 63.32
C PHE A 516 -53.19 -30.43 62.02
N GLU A 517 -53.88 -30.78 60.95
CA GLU A 517 -53.27 -30.92 59.62
C GLU A 517 -53.39 -29.61 58.86
N LYS A 518 -52.34 -29.23 58.14
CA LYS A 518 -52.41 -28.10 57.21
C LYS A 518 -53.08 -28.57 55.93
N VAL A 519 -54.19 -27.94 55.60
CA VAL A 519 -55.05 -28.31 54.47
C VAL A 519 -55.54 -27.05 53.76
N SER A 520 -55.99 -27.22 52.53
CA SER A 520 -56.64 -26.17 51.76
C SER A 520 -58.05 -26.60 51.38
N PHE A 521 -58.97 -25.67 51.21
CA PHE A 521 -60.31 -25.99 50.70
C PHE A 521 -60.93 -24.79 49.97
N HIS A 522 -61.79 -25.08 48.99
CA HIS A 522 -62.52 -24.06 48.25
C HIS A 522 -63.78 -23.63 49.01
N CYS A 523 -63.97 -22.32 49.14
CA CYS A 523 -65.13 -21.72 49.80
C CYS A 523 -65.46 -20.34 49.22
N GLU A 524 -66.63 -19.82 49.59
CA GLU A 524 -66.98 -18.41 49.47
C GLU A 524 -66.73 -17.75 50.83
N ILE A 525 -65.88 -16.71 50.88
CA ILE A 525 -65.67 -15.95 52.10
C ILE A 525 -66.77 -14.89 52.22
N VAL A 526 -67.57 -14.99 53.27
CA VAL A 526 -68.68 -14.09 53.60
C VAL A 526 -68.44 -13.47 54.98
N ALA A 527 -68.99 -12.28 55.22
CA ALA A 527 -68.98 -11.66 56.54
C ALA A 527 -70.30 -11.98 57.28
N ASP A 528 -70.22 -12.32 58.56
CA ASP A 528 -71.39 -12.44 59.42
C ASP A 528 -71.95 -11.05 59.82
N ASN A 529 -73.08 -11.04 60.54
CA ASN A 529 -73.73 -9.81 60.99
C ASN A 529 -72.88 -8.96 61.97
N PHE A 530 -71.79 -9.52 62.50
CA PHE A 530 -70.86 -8.87 63.42
C PHE A 530 -69.51 -8.53 62.76
N GLY A 531 -69.36 -8.77 61.46
CA GLY A 531 -68.15 -8.51 60.68
C GLY A 531 -67.08 -9.59 60.79
N ASN A 532 -67.38 -10.77 61.35
CA ASN A 532 -66.48 -11.91 61.35
C ASN A 532 -66.48 -12.60 59.98
N MET A 533 -65.32 -13.08 59.56
CA MET A 533 -65.16 -13.77 58.28
C MET A 533 -65.48 -15.26 58.44
N LEU A 534 -66.41 -15.74 57.61
CA LEU A 534 -66.82 -17.12 57.53
C LEU A 534 -66.50 -17.66 56.14
N ALA A 535 -66.03 -18.89 56.06
CA ALA A 535 -66.02 -19.66 54.82
C ALA A 535 -67.35 -20.41 54.69
N TYR A 536 -68.03 -20.23 53.57
CA TYR A 536 -69.23 -20.93 53.18
C TYR A 536 -68.95 -21.87 52.03
N SER A 537 -69.33 -23.14 52.16
CA SER A 537 -69.21 -24.11 51.06
C SER A 537 -70.20 -25.25 51.26
N ASN A 538 -71.03 -25.53 50.24
CA ASN A 538 -72.02 -26.61 50.25
C ASN A 538 -72.92 -26.66 51.50
N GLY A 539 -73.36 -25.49 52.01
CA GLY A 539 -74.25 -25.39 53.16
C GLY A 539 -73.56 -25.46 54.53
N ILE A 540 -72.23 -25.52 54.57
CA ILE A 540 -71.45 -25.57 55.81
C ILE A 540 -70.72 -24.24 56.00
N TYR A 541 -70.79 -23.71 57.22
CA TYR A 541 -70.02 -22.55 57.66
C TYR A 541 -68.80 -22.98 58.46
N ILE A 542 -67.68 -22.28 58.26
CA ILE A 542 -66.43 -22.45 58.99
C ILE A 542 -65.97 -21.06 59.43
N PHE A 543 -65.65 -20.88 60.71
CA PHE A 543 -65.14 -19.61 61.21
C PHE A 543 -63.66 -19.45 60.83
N LEU A 544 -63.33 -18.39 60.11
CA LEU A 544 -61.96 -18.11 59.68
C LEU A 544 -61.28 -17.22 60.71
N GLN A 545 -60.28 -17.77 61.41
CA GLN A 545 -59.51 -17.07 62.43
C GLN A 545 -58.14 -16.66 61.86
N GLY A 546 -57.88 -15.36 61.76
CA GLY A 546 -56.61 -14.83 61.26
C GLY A 546 -56.80 -13.44 60.65
N ASP A 547 -55.69 -12.82 60.23
CA ASP A 547 -55.75 -11.60 59.43
C ASP A 547 -55.96 -11.96 57.96
N LEU A 548 -57.21 -11.81 57.51
CA LEU A 548 -57.66 -12.16 56.16
C LEU A 548 -57.74 -10.93 55.25
N GLY A 549 -57.46 -9.73 55.75
CA GLY A 549 -57.79 -8.47 55.08
C GLY A 549 -59.29 -8.34 54.76
N SER A 550 -59.62 -7.66 53.66
CA SER A 550 -61.01 -7.45 53.19
C SER A 550 -61.42 -8.41 52.06
N VAL A 551 -60.90 -9.64 52.08
CA VAL A 551 -61.16 -10.64 51.02
C VAL A 551 -62.56 -11.24 51.20
N THR A 552 -63.46 -11.02 50.23
CA THR A 552 -64.79 -11.64 50.17
C THR A 552 -65.02 -12.27 48.80
N GLY A 553 -65.88 -13.28 48.71
CA GLY A 553 -66.15 -14.04 47.49
C GLY A 553 -65.39 -15.38 47.42
N ASN A 554 -65.42 -16.03 46.26
CA ASN A 554 -64.79 -17.34 46.06
C ASN A 554 -63.29 -17.29 46.31
N ALA A 555 -62.80 -18.21 47.13
CA ALA A 555 -61.40 -18.30 47.51
C ALA A 555 -60.97 -19.76 47.74
N LEU A 556 -59.66 -19.98 47.69
CA LEU A 556 -58.98 -21.13 48.25
C LEU A 556 -58.37 -20.68 49.59
N VAL A 557 -58.85 -21.24 50.69
CA VAL A 557 -58.35 -20.94 52.04
C VAL A 557 -57.43 -22.06 52.48
N SER A 558 -56.27 -21.71 53.03
CA SER A 558 -55.22 -22.61 53.50
C SER A 558 -54.89 -22.32 54.95
N GLY A 559 -54.71 -23.36 55.75
CA GLY A 559 -54.46 -23.20 57.18
C GLY A 559 -54.71 -24.49 57.94
N GLN A 560 -55.13 -24.38 59.19
CA GLN A 560 -55.23 -25.50 60.10
C GLN A 560 -56.48 -25.42 60.98
N TYR A 561 -57.22 -26.52 61.05
CA TYR A 561 -58.28 -26.69 62.04
C TYR A 561 -57.69 -27.06 63.41
N GLN A 562 -57.87 -26.21 64.43
CA GLN A 562 -57.27 -26.42 65.76
C GLN A 562 -58.18 -27.21 66.73
N ASN A 563 -59.10 -28.01 66.21
CA ASN A 563 -60.05 -28.80 67.00
C ASN A 563 -60.97 -27.96 67.93
N GLY A 564 -61.33 -26.75 67.50
CA GLY A 564 -62.19 -25.83 68.23
C GLY A 564 -63.45 -25.47 67.44
N TYR A 565 -64.55 -25.19 68.14
CA TYR A 565 -65.79 -24.70 67.54
C TYR A 565 -66.18 -23.35 68.14
N GLN A 566 -66.82 -22.50 67.36
CA GLN A 566 -67.33 -21.19 67.78
C GLN A 566 -68.80 -21.03 67.41
N LEU A 567 -69.58 -20.39 68.27
CA LEU A 567 -70.97 -20.04 67.98
C LEU A 567 -70.98 -18.78 67.10
N VAL A 568 -71.56 -18.86 65.91
CA VAL A 568 -71.67 -17.76 64.94
C VAL A 568 -73.11 -17.55 64.52
N GLY A 569 -73.48 -16.31 64.20
CA GLY A 569 -74.81 -15.95 63.70
C GLY A 569 -74.83 -15.94 62.18
N THR A 570 -75.53 -16.90 61.57
CA THR A 570 -75.68 -17.04 60.11
C THR A 570 -77.08 -16.65 59.66
N ASP A 571 -77.32 -16.61 58.35
CA ASP A 571 -78.67 -16.47 57.76
C ASP A 571 -79.61 -17.63 58.14
N MET A 572 -79.06 -18.78 58.55
CA MET A 572 -79.77 -19.94 59.08
C MET A 572 -79.94 -19.93 60.62
N GLY A 573 -79.51 -18.88 61.32
CA GLY A 573 -79.55 -18.77 62.79
C GLY A 573 -78.19 -19.02 63.47
N GLU A 574 -78.20 -19.18 64.79
CA GLU A 574 -76.99 -19.44 65.58
C GLU A 574 -76.51 -20.89 65.40
N GLN A 575 -75.26 -21.08 64.97
CA GLN A 575 -74.66 -22.40 64.72
C GLN A 575 -73.26 -22.51 65.32
N TYR A 576 -72.92 -23.71 65.83
CA TYR A 576 -71.53 -24.03 66.20
C TYR A 576 -70.76 -24.48 64.97
N VAL A 577 -69.75 -23.71 64.58
CA VAL A 577 -68.94 -23.96 63.38
C VAL A 577 -67.49 -24.24 63.75
N PRO A 578 -66.77 -25.08 63.00
CA PRO A 578 -65.35 -25.32 63.24
C PRO A 578 -64.54 -24.05 63.03
N VAL A 579 -63.49 -23.87 63.84
CA VAL A 579 -62.57 -22.73 63.80
C VAL A 579 -61.32 -23.12 63.01
N PHE A 580 -61.11 -22.45 61.88
CA PHE A 580 -59.98 -22.68 61.00
C PHE A 580 -59.02 -21.50 61.07
N VAL A 581 -57.80 -21.76 61.56
CA VAL A 581 -56.75 -20.75 61.65
C VAL A 581 -56.12 -20.58 60.28
N VAL A 582 -56.32 -19.41 59.68
CA VAL A 582 -55.92 -19.15 58.30
C VAL A 582 -54.46 -18.75 58.24
N GLU A 583 -53.72 -19.38 57.34
CA GLU A 583 -52.33 -19.05 57.02
C GLU A 583 -52.24 -18.30 55.69
N SER A 584 -53.06 -18.65 54.70
CA SER A 584 -53.13 -17.92 53.43
C SER A 584 -54.52 -18.02 52.78
N VAL A 585 -54.85 -17.00 51.98
CA VAL A 585 -56.07 -16.95 51.18
C VAL A 585 -55.69 -16.61 49.74
N GLY A 586 -56.02 -17.50 48.81
CA GLY A 586 -55.97 -17.21 47.37
C GLY A 586 -57.36 -16.85 46.87
N SER A 587 -57.59 -15.60 46.50
CA SER A 587 -58.85 -15.19 45.85
C SER A 587 -59.00 -15.93 44.51
N MET A 588 -60.19 -16.47 44.23
CA MET A 588 -60.54 -17.09 42.96
C MET A 588 -61.53 -16.20 42.22
N SER A 589 -61.07 -15.05 41.73
CA SER A 589 -61.84 -14.27 40.76
C SER A 589 -61.76 -14.93 39.39
N PHE A 590 -62.60 -15.92 39.12
CA PHE A 590 -62.86 -16.37 37.76
C PHE A 590 -63.75 -15.32 37.08
N ALA A 591 -63.18 -14.49 36.21
CA ALA A 591 -63.97 -13.84 35.17
C ALA A 591 -64.34 -14.92 34.13
N GLN A 592 -65.63 -15.16 33.94
CA GLN A 592 -66.17 -15.94 32.82
C GLN A 592 -65.97 -15.23 31.49
#